data_AF-A0A7W7ISV6-F1
#
_entry.id   AF-A0A7W7ISV6-F1
#
_cell.length_a   1.000
_cell.length_b   1.000
_cell.length_c   1.000
_cell.angle_alpha   90.00
_cell.angle_beta   90.00
_cell.angle_gamma   90.00
#
_symmetry.space_group_name_H-M   'P 1'
#
loop_
_entity.id
_entity.type
_entity.pdbx_description
1 polymer ?
#
loop_
_entity_poly.entity_id
_entity_poly.type
_entity_poly.pdbx_seq_one_letter_code
_entity_poly.pdbx_strand_id
1 'polypeptide(L)'
;MARTTQTDNAIVNIPLAKRGNIDAQITKHLKAEHAAFETNARQRRATKREEMAKVKELVAAVSDERMAEMGKPYGLTVKQTRSQFIAAAFSNPQRVITSMTAELARA
;
A
#
# COMPACT_ATOMS: atom_id res chain seq x y z
N MET A 1 53.71 -25.14 -8.48
CA MET A 1 53.30 -24.61 -7.16
C MET A 1 51.77 -24.54 -7.13
N ALA A 2 51.12 -25.54 -6.56
CA ALA A 2 49.66 -25.58 -6.45
C ALA A 2 49.25 -24.87 -5.15
N ARG A 3 48.48 -23.78 -5.27
CA ARG A 3 47.98 -23.01 -4.15
C ARG A 3 46.66 -23.64 -3.71
N THR A 4 46.70 -24.42 -2.63
CA THR A 4 45.51 -25.00 -1.99
C THR A 4 44.70 -23.86 -1.40
N THR A 5 43.57 -23.51 -2.00
CA THR A 5 42.55 -22.67 -1.38
C THR A 5 41.97 -23.45 -0.22
N GLN A 6 42.44 -23.16 1.00
CA GLN A 6 41.82 -23.62 2.23
C GLN A 6 40.44 -22.95 2.31
N THR A 7 39.43 -23.64 1.78
CA THR A 7 38.04 -23.22 1.85
C THR A 7 37.63 -23.21 3.31
N ASP A 8 37.39 -22.03 3.85
CA ASP A 8 37.04 -21.76 5.24
C ASP A 8 35.58 -22.20 5.52
N ASN A 9 35.28 -23.48 5.28
CA ASN A 9 33.95 -24.08 5.45
C ASN A 9 33.81 -24.74 6.83
N ALA A 10 34.63 -24.37 7.82
CA ALA A 10 34.77 -25.10 9.08
C ALA A 10 33.67 -24.81 10.13
N ILE A 11 32.61 -24.08 9.80
CA ILE A 11 31.48 -23.84 10.72
C ILE A 11 30.15 -24.17 10.05
N VAL A 12 29.96 -25.43 9.63
CA VAL A 12 28.64 -25.89 9.15
C VAL A 12 27.99 -26.88 10.12
N ASN A 13 28.67 -27.29 11.20
CA ASN A 13 28.11 -28.26 12.14
C ASN A 13 28.43 -27.94 13.62
N ILE A 14 27.82 -26.87 14.14
CA ILE A 14 27.81 -26.61 15.59
C ILE A 14 26.79 -27.58 16.23
N PRO A 15 27.20 -28.43 17.19
CA PRO A 15 26.30 -29.33 17.91
C PRO A 15 25.14 -28.56 18.54
N LEU A 16 23.92 -29.12 18.54
CA LEU A 16 22.72 -28.51 19.12
C LEU A 16 22.95 -27.93 20.53
N ALA A 17 23.70 -28.64 21.38
CA ALA A 17 24.05 -28.20 22.73
C ALA A 17 24.94 -26.94 22.81
N LYS A 18 25.66 -26.59 21.73
CA LYS A 18 26.51 -25.39 21.60
C LYS A 18 25.87 -24.28 20.78
N ARG A 19 24.68 -24.51 20.20
CA ARG A 19 23.92 -23.48 19.47
C ARG A 19 23.31 -22.41 20.39
N GLY A 20 23.45 -22.52 21.72
CA GLY A 20 22.87 -21.54 22.64
C GLY A 20 21.36 -21.34 22.42
N ASN A 21 20.83 -20.18 22.80
CA ASN A 21 19.41 -19.85 22.66
C ASN A 21 19.09 -19.20 21.29
N ILE A 22 19.77 -19.63 20.22
CA ILE A 22 19.62 -19.06 18.86
C ILE A 22 18.17 -19.17 18.38
N ASP A 23 17.49 -20.28 18.66
CA ASP A 23 16.08 -20.46 18.28
C ASP A 23 15.16 -19.42 18.96
N ALA A 24 15.43 -19.07 20.22
CA ALA A 24 14.71 -18.01 20.93
C ALA A 24 15.04 -16.62 20.38
N GLN A 25 16.28 -16.39 19.94
CA GLN A 25 16.67 -15.14 19.29
C GLN A 25 16.01 -14.98 17.91
N ILE A 26 15.98 -16.03 17.09
CA ILE A 26 15.27 -16.07 15.81
C ILE A 26 13.78 -15.83 16.03
N THR A 27 13.17 -16.53 16.99
CA THR A 27 11.75 -16.36 17.32
C THR A 27 11.45 -14.94 17.79
N LYS A 28 12.32 -14.34 18.61
CA LYS A 28 12.17 -12.95 19.07
C LYS A 28 12.26 -11.97 17.91
N HIS A 29 13.20 -12.17 16.97
CA HIS A 29 13.36 -11.33 15.81
C HIS A 29 12.15 -11.40 14.86
N LEU A 30 11.72 -12.62 14.49
CA LEU A 30 10.55 -12.83 13.64
C LEU A 30 9.27 -12.25 14.25
N LYS A 31 9.09 -12.37 15.58
CA LYS A 31 7.96 -11.75 16.29
C LYS A 31 8.01 -10.22 16.22
N ALA A 32 9.20 -9.62 16.33
CA ALA A 32 9.38 -8.18 16.22
C ALA A 32 9.07 -7.68 14.80
N GLU A 33 9.55 -8.39 13.76
CA GLU A 33 9.24 -8.07 12.37
C GLU A 33 7.75 -8.21 12.06
N HIS A 34 7.10 -9.27 12.56
CA HIS A 34 5.66 -9.46 12.39
C HIS A 34 4.86 -8.36 13.10
N ALA A 35 5.26 -7.97 14.31
CA ALA A 35 4.63 -6.84 15.02
C ALA A 35 4.81 -5.52 14.26
N ALA A 36 5.99 -5.26 13.71
CA ALA A 36 6.25 -4.08 12.87
C ALA A 36 5.42 -4.11 11.57
N PHE A 37 5.29 -5.27 10.92
CA PHE A 37 4.43 -5.43 9.75
C PHE A 37 2.96 -5.15 10.08
N GLU A 38 2.44 -5.71 11.18
CA GLU A 38 1.07 -5.53 11.62
C GLU A 38 0.75 -4.06 11.95
N THR A 39 1.65 -3.38 12.67
CA THR A 39 1.48 -1.95 12.97
C THR A 39 1.46 -1.10 11.70
N ASN A 40 2.39 -1.34 10.77
CA ASN A 40 2.42 -0.67 9.47
C ASN A 40 1.17 -0.98 8.64
N ALA A 41 0.68 -2.21 8.65
CA ALA A 41 -0.54 -2.61 7.95
C ALA A 41 -1.78 -1.91 8.51
N ARG A 42 -1.88 -1.79 9.84
CA ARG A 42 -2.95 -1.03 10.51
C ARG A 42 -2.92 0.44 10.14
N GLN A 43 -1.75 1.07 10.17
CA GLN A 43 -1.58 2.47 9.76
C GLN A 43 -2.00 2.67 8.30
N ARG A 44 -1.52 1.83 7.37
CA ARG A 44 -1.91 1.90 5.95
C ARG A 44 -3.42 1.73 5.73
N ARG A 45 -4.09 0.88 6.53
CA ARG A 45 -5.55 0.72 6.45
C ARG A 45 -6.29 1.95 6.97
N ALA A 46 -5.78 2.57 8.05
CA ALA A 46 -6.35 3.80 8.60
C ALA A 46 -6.23 4.96 7.60
N THR A 47 -5.03 5.20 7.06
CA THR A 47 -4.80 6.25 6.06
C THR A 47 -5.65 6.03 4.81
N LYS A 48 -5.69 4.79 4.29
CA LYS A 48 -6.53 4.47 3.12
C LYS A 48 -8.02 4.72 3.39
N ARG A 49 -8.51 4.47 4.62
CA ARG A 49 -9.90 4.73 4.97
C ARG A 49 -10.20 6.23 4.95
N GLU A 50 -9.32 7.06 5.51
CA GLU A 50 -9.44 8.51 5.51
C GLU A 50 -9.40 9.08 4.09
N GLU A 51 -8.46 8.60 3.27
CA GLU A 51 -8.34 8.98 1.86
C GLU A 51 -9.61 8.63 1.07
N MET A 52 -10.17 7.42 1.27
CA MET A 52 -11.40 7.00 0.61
C MET A 52 -12.62 7.82 1.06
N ALA A 53 -12.68 8.23 2.33
CA ALA A 53 -13.73 9.13 2.81
C ALA A 53 -13.65 10.48 2.10
N LYS A 54 -12.44 11.07 2.04
CA LYS A 54 -12.18 12.32 1.33
C LYS A 54 -12.52 12.23 -0.17
N VAL A 55 -12.20 11.12 -0.83
CA VAL A 55 -12.60 10.91 -2.24
C VAL A 55 -14.11 10.97 -2.39
N LYS A 56 -14.87 10.28 -1.52
CA LYS A 56 -16.34 10.27 -1.63
C LYS A 56 -16.93 11.67 -1.46
N GLU A 57 -16.40 12.45 -0.52
CA GLU A 57 -16.80 13.84 -0.31
C GLU A 57 -16.52 14.70 -1.54
N LEU A 58 -15.31 14.62 -2.09
CA LEU A 58 -14.93 15.39 -3.28
C LEU A 58 -15.75 15.01 -4.52
N VAL A 59 -15.96 13.72 -4.75
CA VAL A 59 -16.77 13.22 -5.89
C VAL A 59 -18.24 13.65 -5.75
N ALA A 60 -18.75 13.74 -4.52
CA ALA A 60 -20.10 14.25 -4.27
C ALA A 60 -20.20 15.77 -4.42
N ALA A 61 -19.13 16.51 -4.12
CA ALA A 61 -19.09 17.96 -4.24
C ALA A 61 -19.02 18.45 -5.70
N VAL A 62 -18.44 17.66 -6.62
CA VAL A 62 -18.39 18.04 -8.04
C VAL A 62 -19.80 17.98 -8.64
N SER A 63 -20.19 19.05 -9.35
CA SER A 63 -21.51 19.19 -9.98
C SER A 63 -21.81 18.07 -10.99
N ASP A 64 -23.09 17.75 -11.14
CA ASP A 64 -23.56 16.73 -12.08
C ASP A 64 -23.21 17.10 -13.54
N GLU A 65 -23.26 18.39 -13.88
CA GLU A 65 -22.89 18.91 -15.19
C GLU A 65 -21.43 18.60 -15.52
N ARG A 66 -20.51 18.89 -14.58
CA ARG A 66 -19.09 18.64 -14.80
C ARG A 66 -18.77 17.15 -14.86
N MET A 67 -19.44 16.35 -14.03
CA MET A 67 -19.34 14.89 -14.10
C MET A 67 -19.87 14.32 -15.42
N ALA A 68 -20.92 14.93 -16.00
CA ALA A 68 -21.40 14.56 -17.32
C ALA A 68 -20.35 14.88 -18.39
N GLU A 69 -19.74 16.06 -18.35
CA GLU A 69 -18.69 16.45 -19.29
C GLU A 69 -17.49 15.51 -19.27
N MET A 70 -17.01 15.12 -18.08
CA MET A 70 -15.92 14.15 -17.94
C MET A 70 -16.30 12.75 -18.44
N GLY A 71 -17.58 12.38 -18.35
CA GLY A 71 -18.11 11.09 -18.81
C GLY A 71 -18.35 10.99 -20.31
N LYS A 72 -18.60 12.13 -20.99
CA LYS A 72 -18.91 12.20 -22.44
C LYS A 72 -17.94 11.43 -23.33
N PRO A 73 -16.59 11.58 -23.20
CA PRO A 73 -15.64 10.88 -24.07
C PRO A 73 -15.71 9.35 -23.95
N TYR A 74 -16.23 8.85 -22.84
CA TYR A 74 -16.31 7.43 -22.53
C TYR A 74 -17.74 6.87 -22.67
N GLY A 75 -18.70 7.69 -23.10
CA GLY A 75 -20.11 7.31 -23.19
C GLY A 75 -20.73 6.97 -21.82
N LEU A 76 -20.21 7.55 -20.73
CA LEU A 76 -20.67 7.25 -19.38
C LEU A 76 -21.73 8.25 -18.92
N THR A 77 -22.74 7.73 -18.22
CA THR A 77 -23.67 8.56 -17.45
C THR A 77 -22.99 9.16 -16.21
N VAL A 78 -23.51 10.26 -15.67
CA VAL A 78 -23.00 10.89 -14.43
C VAL A 78 -22.78 9.89 -13.30
N LYS A 79 -23.75 8.98 -13.09
CA LYS A 79 -23.67 7.94 -12.06
C LYS A 79 -22.51 6.97 -12.32
N GLN A 80 -22.31 6.56 -13.56
CA GLN A 80 -21.20 5.69 -13.94
C GLN A 80 -19.86 6.41 -13.82
N THR A 81 -19.77 7.68 -14.21
CA THR A 81 -18.55 8.49 -14.06
C THR A 81 -18.14 8.59 -12.59
N ARG A 82 -19.08 8.92 -11.68
CA ARG A 82 -18.82 8.93 -10.23
C ARG A 82 -18.37 7.56 -9.72
N SER A 83 -19.03 6.49 -10.16
CA SER A 83 -18.66 5.13 -9.79
C SER A 83 -17.25 4.76 -10.24
N GLN A 84 -16.82 5.21 -11.43
CA GLN A 84 -15.48 4.94 -11.95
C GLN A 84 -14.41 5.68 -11.13
N PHE A 85 -14.65 6.94 -10.74
CA PHE A 85 -13.71 7.66 -9.86
C PHE A 85 -13.57 6.99 -8.48
N ILE A 86 -14.69 6.52 -7.90
CA ILE A 86 -14.66 5.78 -6.63
C ILE A 86 -13.91 4.44 -6.80
N ALA A 87 -14.12 3.73 -7.91
CA ALA A 87 -13.41 2.49 -8.20
C ALA A 87 -11.90 2.73 -8.37
N ALA A 88 -11.51 3.76 -9.11
CA ALA A 88 -10.10 4.15 -9.31
C ALA A 88 -9.40 4.53 -7.99
N ALA A 89 -10.13 5.10 -7.03
CA ALA A 89 -9.57 5.45 -5.73
C ALA A 89 -9.13 4.25 -4.89
N PHE A 90 -9.63 3.03 -5.16
CA PHE A 90 -9.16 1.84 -4.44
C PHE A 90 -7.70 1.51 -4.72
N SER A 91 -7.19 1.84 -5.91
CA SER A 91 -5.79 1.61 -6.28
C SER A 91 -4.92 2.84 -6.02
N ASN A 92 -5.43 4.04 -6.31
CA ASN A 92 -4.69 5.29 -6.09
C ASN A 92 -5.63 6.44 -5.70
N PRO A 93 -5.94 6.60 -4.40
CA PRO A 93 -6.88 7.62 -3.95
C PRO A 93 -6.32 9.04 -4.11
N GLN A 94 -5.01 9.23 -3.93
CA GLN A 94 -4.36 10.54 -4.05
C GLN A 94 -4.52 11.15 -5.46
N ARG A 95 -4.40 10.34 -6.52
CA ARG A 95 -4.66 10.83 -7.89
C ARG A 95 -6.09 11.35 -8.04
N VAL A 96 -7.07 10.62 -7.51
CA VAL A 96 -8.48 11.02 -7.58
C VAL A 96 -8.73 12.28 -6.76
N ILE A 97 -8.16 12.37 -5.55
CA ILE A 97 -8.24 13.56 -4.70
C ILE A 97 -7.71 14.79 -5.45
N THR A 98 -6.51 14.70 -6.03
CA THR A 98 -5.90 15.79 -6.78
C THR A 98 -6.75 16.21 -7.98
N SER A 99 -7.24 15.25 -8.77
CA SER A 99 -8.09 15.55 -9.93
C SER A 99 -9.40 16.21 -9.52
N MET A 100 -10.13 15.66 -8.54
CA MET A 100 -11.42 16.22 -8.11
C MET A 100 -11.27 17.59 -7.43
N THR A 101 -10.18 17.80 -6.67
CA THR A 101 -9.87 19.12 -6.08
C THR A 101 -9.62 20.16 -7.18
N ALA A 102 -8.89 19.79 -8.24
CA ALA A 102 -8.66 20.69 -9.37
C ALA A 102 -9.96 21.03 -10.12
N GLU A 103 -10.89 20.06 -10.26
CA GLU A 103 -12.18 20.31 -10.89
C GLU A 103 -13.09 21.21 -10.04
N LEU A 104 -13.06 21.08 -8.70
CA LEU A 104 -13.77 22.00 -7.80
C LEU A 104 -13.22 23.43 -7.85
N ALA A 105 -11.93 23.60 -8.12
CA ALA A 105 -11.33 24.93 -8.26
C ALA A 105 -11.63 25.60 -9.62
N ARG A 106 -12.13 24.83 -10.59
CA ARG A 106 -12.50 25.30 -11.93
C ARG A 106 -14.00 25.54 -12.10
N ALA A 107 -14.81 24.97 -11.21
CA ALA A 107 -16.24 25.20 -11.11
C ALA A 107 -16.52 26.53 -10.41
#